data_AF-A0A0A0DFH1-F1
#
_entry.id   AF-A0A0A0DFH1-F1
#
_cell.length_a   1.000
_cell.length_b   1.000
_cell.length_c   1.000
_cell.angle_alpha   90.00
_cell.angle_beta   90.00
_cell.angle_gamma   90.00
#
_symmetry.space_group_name_H-M   'P 1'
#
loop_
_entity.id
_entity.type
_entity.pdbx_description
1 polymer ?
#
loop_
_entity_poly.entity_id
_entity_poly.type
_entity_poly.pdbx_seq_one_letter_code
_entity_poly.pdbx_strand_id
1 'polypeptide(L)'
;MHVLLEALAAPGTCVHIDQLPDLLGKSYRDACNDLRRAYAAGLIERASEGCYRLTERGRSEDAEPLMLVAAPCSTGGAWDATDRNRIWAAMRQLGKFCRADLAVAVAQPDSDRKALENSIRRYVARLVAVGYLVPLTGRVKVAARPNSGQRRYRLVRDTGPASPLVRRDGSIFDRNLGQTVTADVQAD
;
A
#
# COMPACT_ATOMS: atom_id res chain seq x y z
N MET A 1 17.24 9.82 -4.26
CA MET A 1 18.37 9.01 -4.73
C MET A 1 19.54 9.87 -5.19
N HIS A 2 19.44 10.68 -6.25
CA HIS A 2 20.54 11.55 -6.71
C HIS A 2 21.10 12.45 -5.57
N VAL A 3 20.23 13.21 -4.91
CA VAL A 3 20.56 14.06 -3.72
C VAL A 3 21.22 13.26 -2.59
N LEU A 4 20.88 11.97 -2.43
CA LEU A 4 21.49 11.11 -1.40
C LEU A 4 22.92 10.73 -1.77
N LEU A 5 23.18 10.39 -3.04
CA LEU A 5 24.53 10.06 -3.47
C LEU A 5 25.43 11.29 -3.45
N GLU A 6 24.90 12.46 -3.85
CA GLU A 6 25.61 13.74 -3.78
C GLU A 6 25.99 14.09 -2.34
N ALA A 7 25.07 13.92 -1.38
CA ALA A 7 25.35 14.09 0.05
C ALA A 7 26.40 13.11 0.60
N LEU A 8 26.57 11.94 -0.03
CA LEU A 8 27.53 10.91 0.34
C LEU A 8 28.83 10.96 -0.51
N ALA A 9 28.93 11.90 -1.46
CA ALA A 9 30.04 11.99 -2.41
C ALA A 9 31.34 12.54 -1.79
N ALA A 10 31.26 13.18 -0.63
CA ALA A 10 32.43 13.68 0.07
C ALA A 10 33.38 12.51 0.46
N PRO A 11 34.63 12.48 -0.04
CA PRO A 11 35.55 11.38 0.21
C PRO A 11 35.84 11.26 1.72
N GLY A 12 35.81 10.02 2.23
CA GLY A 12 36.08 9.73 3.65
C GLY A 12 34.96 10.13 4.61
N THR A 13 33.86 10.71 4.13
CA THR A 13 32.74 11.10 5.01
C THR A 13 31.78 9.93 5.16
N CYS A 14 31.49 9.59 6.40
CA CYS A 14 30.44 8.65 6.74
C CYS A 14 29.27 9.44 7.33
N VAL A 15 28.09 9.34 6.71
CA VAL A 15 26.92 10.12 7.11
C VAL A 15 26.03 9.26 8.00
N HIS A 16 25.67 9.81 9.16
CA HIS A 16 24.77 9.14 10.09
C HIS A 16 23.31 9.21 9.63
N ILE A 17 22.56 8.15 9.89
CA ILE A 17 21.14 8.04 9.53
C ILE A 17 20.28 9.19 10.05
N ASP A 18 20.62 9.73 11.22
CA ASP A 18 19.89 10.83 11.87
C ASP A 18 20.07 12.17 11.16
N GLN A 19 21.13 12.33 10.36
CA GLN A 19 21.45 13.57 9.64
C GLN A 19 20.78 13.60 8.25
N LEU A 20 20.37 12.44 7.74
CA LEU A 20 19.82 12.30 6.39
C LEU A 20 18.49 13.02 6.15
N PRO A 21 17.53 13.09 7.09
CA PRO A 21 16.29 13.82 6.87
C PRO A 21 16.55 15.29 6.52
N ASP A 22 17.46 15.91 7.27
CA ASP A 22 17.85 17.32 7.10
C ASP A 22 18.66 17.53 5.81
N LEU A 23 19.61 16.64 5.52
CA LEU A 23 20.42 16.70 4.29
C LEU A 23 19.59 16.48 3.02
N LEU A 24 18.56 15.63 3.09
CA LEU A 24 17.71 15.30 1.93
C LEU A 24 16.48 16.19 1.82
N GLY A 25 16.15 16.97 2.84
CA GLY A 25 14.88 17.71 2.94
C GLY A 25 13.66 16.78 2.92
N LYS A 26 13.77 15.58 3.51
CA LYS A 26 12.74 14.51 3.44
C LYS A 26 12.32 14.06 4.83
N SER A 27 11.16 13.41 4.90
CA SER A 27 10.77 12.70 6.13
C SER A 27 11.77 11.60 6.47
N TYR A 28 11.98 11.32 7.76
CA TYR A 28 12.86 10.23 8.23
C TYR A 28 12.53 8.88 7.57
N ARG A 29 11.23 8.61 7.37
CA ARG A 29 10.75 7.41 6.69
C ARG A 29 11.23 7.34 5.25
N ASP A 30 11.17 8.45 4.52
CA ASP A 30 11.56 8.50 3.11
C ASP A 30 13.08 8.46 2.95
N ALA A 31 13.83 9.12 3.84
CA ALA A 31 15.29 9.01 3.93
C ALA A 31 15.74 7.56 4.17
N CYS A 32 15.13 6.87 5.13
CA CYS A 32 15.37 5.44 5.38
C CYS A 32 15.08 4.55 4.16
N ASN A 33 14.01 4.86 3.41
CA ASN A 33 13.65 4.10 2.21
C ASN A 33 14.66 4.30 1.08
N ASP A 34 15.13 5.54 0.88
CA ASP A 34 16.17 5.84 -0.11
C ASP A 34 17.50 5.13 0.25
N LEU A 35 17.90 5.15 1.52
CA LEU A 35 19.07 4.40 2.02
C LEU A 35 18.97 2.90 1.70
N ARG A 36 17.85 2.25 2.06
CA ARG A 36 17.69 0.80 1.82
C ARG A 36 17.82 0.45 0.35
N ARG A 37 17.30 1.30 -0.55
CA ARG A 37 17.40 1.09 -1.99
C ARG A 37 18.83 1.26 -2.49
N ALA A 38 19.52 2.32 -2.06
CA ALA A 38 20.91 2.55 -2.42
C ALA A 38 21.81 1.39 -1.93
N TYR A 39 21.55 0.88 -0.73
CA TYR A 39 22.28 -0.25 -0.16
C TYR A 39 22.03 -1.54 -0.95
N ALA A 40 20.76 -1.85 -1.25
CA ALA A 40 20.40 -3.02 -2.04
C ALA A 40 20.95 -2.98 -3.48
N ALA A 41 21.07 -1.78 -4.06
CA ALA A 41 21.68 -1.55 -5.36
C ALA A 41 23.23 -1.61 -5.33
N GLY A 42 23.85 -1.72 -4.15
CA GLY A 42 25.29 -1.73 -3.97
C GLY A 42 25.96 -0.37 -4.21
N LEU A 43 25.20 0.73 -4.17
CA LEU A 43 25.70 2.10 -4.37
C LEU A 43 26.27 2.68 -3.07
N ILE A 44 25.78 2.20 -1.93
CA ILE A 44 26.28 2.58 -0.61
C ILE A 44 26.56 1.34 0.21
N GLU A 45 27.48 1.48 1.18
CA GLU A 45 27.77 0.47 2.17
C GLU A 45 27.69 1.05 3.58
N ARG A 46 27.54 0.16 4.57
CA ARG A 46 27.51 0.53 5.97
C ARG A 46 28.92 0.44 6.53
N ALA A 47 29.52 1.58 6.88
CA ALA A 47 30.88 1.62 7.41
C ALA A 47 30.93 1.31 8.92
N SER A 48 29.89 1.69 9.67
CA SER A 48 29.72 1.40 11.09
C SER A 48 28.24 1.47 11.50
N GLU A 49 27.92 1.32 12.78
CA GLU A 49 26.54 1.38 13.23
C GLU A 49 25.89 2.74 12.93
N GLY A 50 24.82 2.73 12.13
CA GLY A 50 24.09 3.94 11.74
C GLY A 50 24.78 4.81 10.69
N CYS A 51 25.92 4.39 10.14
CA CYS A 51 26.77 5.23 9.31
C CYS A 51 27.00 4.64 7.91
N TYR A 52 26.74 5.44 6.87
CA TYR A 52 26.75 5.02 5.47
C TYR A 52 27.74 5.82 4.62
N ARG A 53 28.36 5.19 3.62
CA ARG A 53 29.28 5.82 2.66
C ARG A 53 29.08 5.27 1.24
N LEU A 54 29.44 6.05 0.22
CA LEU A 54 29.44 5.56 -1.17
C LEU A 54 30.47 4.45 -1.39
N THR A 55 30.05 3.43 -2.12
CA THR A 55 30.96 2.44 -2.73
C THR A 55 31.60 3.04 -3.99
N GLU A 56 32.64 2.39 -4.52
CA GLU A 56 33.20 2.76 -5.83
C GLU A 56 32.13 2.74 -6.94
N ARG A 57 31.20 1.78 -6.86
CA ARG A 57 30.03 1.66 -7.75
C ARG A 57 29.03 2.80 -7.61
N GLY A 58 28.90 3.39 -6.41
CA GLY A 58 28.06 4.56 -6.18
C GLY A 58 28.66 5.87 -6.69
N ARG A 59 29.97 5.88 -6.99
CA ARG A 59 30.69 7.04 -7.55
C ARG A 59 30.81 7.01 -9.07
N SER A 60 30.52 5.89 -9.73
CA SER A 60 30.62 5.79 -11.19
C SER A 60 29.45 6.46 -11.90
N GLU A 61 29.66 6.93 -13.13
CA GLU A 61 28.61 7.53 -13.98
C GLU A 61 27.48 6.54 -14.31
N ASP A 62 27.73 5.23 -14.15
CA ASP A 62 26.73 4.15 -14.25
C ASP A 62 25.74 4.10 -13.07
N ALA A 63 25.92 4.94 -12.05
CA ALA A 63 24.99 5.02 -10.93
C ALA A 63 23.60 5.48 -11.37
N GLU A 64 23.50 6.40 -12.35
CA GLU A 64 22.23 6.92 -12.91
C GLU A 64 21.32 5.83 -13.51
N PRO A 65 21.78 4.96 -14.43
CA PRO A 65 20.97 3.87 -14.95
C PRO A 65 20.57 2.85 -13.88
N LEU A 66 21.39 2.65 -12.83
CA LEU A 66 21.05 1.79 -11.70
C LEU A 66 20.00 2.41 -10.76
N MET A 67 19.84 3.75 -10.74
CA MET A 67 18.74 4.42 -10.03
C MET A 67 17.36 4.05 -10.61
N LEU A 68 17.30 3.75 -11.91
CA LEU A 68 16.09 3.36 -12.63
C LEU A 68 15.75 1.88 -12.45
N VAL A 69 16.77 1.01 -12.30
CA VAL A 69 16.61 -0.45 -12.09
C VAL A 69 16.34 -0.80 -10.62
N ALA A 70 16.87 -0.01 -9.68
CA ALA A 70 16.50 -0.04 -8.26
C ALA A 70 15.15 0.65 -7.99
N ALA A 71 14.28 0.66 -9.00
CA ALA A 71 12.89 1.02 -8.84
C ALA A 71 12.30 0.22 -7.68
N PRO A 72 11.40 0.82 -6.90
CA PRO A 72 10.71 0.08 -5.87
C PRO A 72 10.03 -1.15 -6.50
N CYS A 73 10.48 -2.36 -6.16
CA CYS A 73 9.50 -3.36 -5.72
C CYS A 73 8.80 -2.69 -4.54
N SER A 74 7.76 -1.93 -4.86
CA SER A 74 7.00 -1.14 -3.92
C SER A 74 6.72 -1.98 -2.69
N THR A 75 7.45 -1.72 -1.61
CA THR A 75 7.05 -2.14 -0.27
C THR A 75 5.88 -1.27 0.23
N GLY A 76 5.36 -0.41 -0.65
CA GLY A 76 4.01 0.18 -0.59
C GLY A 76 3.01 -0.43 -1.59
N GLY A 77 3.34 -1.54 -2.26
CA GLY A 77 2.49 -2.20 -3.26
C GLY A 77 2.35 -3.72 -3.09
N ALA A 78 2.98 -4.33 -2.08
CA ALA A 78 2.61 -5.67 -1.63
C ALA A 78 1.32 -5.69 -0.76
N TRP A 79 0.69 -4.54 -0.56
CA TRP A 79 -0.68 -4.41 -0.04
C TRP A 79 -1.74 -4.55 -1.15
N ASP A 80 -1.34 -4.87 -2.39
CA ASP A 80 -2.21 -4.74 -3.57
C ASP A 80 -3.02 -6.01 -3.88
N ALA A 81 -2.39 -7.20 -3.86
CA ALA A 81 -3.06 -8.45 -4.23
C ALA A 81 -3.50 -9.26 -3.00
N THR A 82 -2.64 -9.44 -1.99
CA THR A 82 -2.88 -10.41 -0.91
C THR A 82 -3.98 -9.97 0.05
N ASP A 83 -3.95 -8.73 0.54
CA ASP A 83 -4.97 -8.26 1.48
C ASP A 83 -6.32 -8.01 0.81
N ARG A 84 -6.33 -7.50 -0.43
CA ARG A 84 -7.58 -7.40 -1.21
C ARG A 84 -8.14 -8.77 -1.53
N ASN A 85 -7.31 -9.77 -1.84
CA ASN A 85 -7.73 -11.16 -1.98
C ASN A 85 -8.33 -11.71 -0.68
N ARG A 86 -7.73 -11.43 0.48
CA ARG A 86 -8.28 -11.85 1.79
C ARG A 86 -9.62 -11.18 2.08
N ILE A 87 -9.70 -9.87 1.88
CA ILE A 87 -10.95 -9.10 2.06
C ILE A 87 -12.03 -9.64 1.12
N TRP A 88 -11.70 -9.87 -0.15
CA TRP A 88 -12.61 -10.45 -1.13
C TRP A 88 -13.07 -11.86 -0.76
N ALA A 89 -12.14 -12.72 -0.34
CA ALA A 89 -12.46 -14.06 0.13
C ALA A 89 -13.41 -14.01 1.34
N ALA A 90 -13.15 -13.13 2.31
CA ALA A 90 -14.04 -12.90 3.44
C ALA A 90 -15.42 -12.39 3.01
N MET A 91 -15.51 -11.48 2.04
CA MET A 91 -16.79 -11.02 1.48
C MET A 91 -17.58 -12.16 0.86
N ARG A 92 -16.94 -13.04 0.09
CA ARG A 92 -17.57 -14.21 -0.54
C ARG A 92 -18.05 -15.22 0.51
N GLN A 93 -17.24 -15.48 1.54
CA GLN A 93 -17.61 -16.40 2.62
C GLN A 93 -18.77 -15.86 3.47
N LEU A 94 -18.76 -14.57 3.81
CA LEU A 94 -19.79 -13.97 4.66
C LEU A 94 -21.10 -13.70 3.90
N GLY A 95 -21.02 -13.29 2.63
CA GLY A 95 -22.15 -12.90 1.77
C GLY A 95 -22.86 -11.60 2.18
N LYS A 96 -23.12 -11.42 3.48
CA LYS A 96 -23.66 -10.20 4.12
C LYS A 96 -22.77 -9.81 5.29
N PHE A 97 -22.25 -8.59 5.29
CA PHE A 97 -21.24 -8.17 6.26
C PHE A 97 -21.30 -6.67 6.54
N CYS A 98 -20.73 -6.25 7.66
CA CYS A 98 -20.30 -4.89 7.89
C CYS A 98 -18.76 -4.80 7.81
N ARG A 99 -18.20 -3.58 7.89
CA ARG A 99 -16.75 -3.38 7.79
C ARG A 99 -16.00 -3.98 8.98
N ALA A 100 -16.60 -3.98 10.18
CA ALA A 100 -16.03 -4.63 11.36
C ALA A 100 -15.91 -6.15 11.17
N ASP A 101 -16.93 -6.80 10.60
CA ASP A 101 -16.89 -8.26 10.33
C ASP A 101 -15.68 -8.61 9.44
N LEU A 102 -15.45 -7.81 8.39
CA LEU A 102 -14.28 -7.97 7.53
C LEU A 102 -12.98 -7.73 8.30
N ALA A 103 -12.89 -6.65 9.08
CA ALA A 103 -11.68 -6.33 9.84
C ALA A 103 -11.32 -7.41 10.86
N VAL A 104 -12.31 -8.10 11.43
CA VAL A 104 -12.09 -9.27 12.30
C VAL A 104 -11.61 -10.46 11.46
N ALA A 105 -12.29 -10.76 10.35
CA ALA A 105 -12.01 -11.93 9.52
C ALA A 105 -10.63 -11.90 8.86
N VAL A 106 -10.10 -10.72 8.52
CA VAL A 106 -8.81 -10.61 7.80
C VAL A 106 -7.64 -10.12 8.66
N ALA A 107 -7.87 -9.82 9.94
CA ALA A 107 -6.81 -9.36 10.83
C ALA A 107 -5.67 -10.37 10.94
N GLN A 108 -4.44 -9.87 10.99
CA GLN A 108 -3.23 -10.65 11.26
C GLN A 108 -2.57 -10.13 12.55
N PRO A 109 -1.81 -10.97 13.29
CA PRO A 109 -1.18 -10.60 14.57
C PRO A 109 -0.37 -9.30 14.50
N ASP A 110 0.41 -9.12 13.42
CA ASP A 110 1.30 -7.96 13.25
C ASP A 110 0.76 -6.88 12.30
N SER A 111 -0.53 -6.94 11.93
CA SER A 111 -1.12 -5.98 11.02
C SER A 111 -1.52 -4.68 11.71
N ASP A 112 -1.17 -3.53 11.10
CA ASP A 112 -1.69 -2.22 11.51
C ASP A 112 -3.22 -2.19 11.33
N ARG A 113 -3.94 -2.26 12.45
CA ARG A 113 -5.40 -2.28 12.50
C ARG A 113 -6.01 -1.04 11.82
N LYS A 114 -5.42 0.13 12.03
CA LYS A 114 -5.94 1.40 11.49
C LYS A 114 -5.72 1.47 9.98
N ALA A 115 -4.57 0.98 9.50
CA ALA A 115 -4.31 0.87 8.07
C ALA A 115 -5.30 -0.10 7.39
N LEU A 116 -5.54 -1.26 8.02
CA LEU A 116 -6.47 -2.27 7.53
C LEU A 116 -7.91 -1.75 7.42
N GLU A 117 -8.43 -1.11 8.47
CA GLU A 117 -9.78 -0.53 8.46
C GLU A 117 -9.95 0.54 7.37
N ASN A 118 -8.94 1.38 7.17
CA ASN A 118 -8.95 2.38 6.11
C ASN A 118 -8.95 1.74 4.71
N SER A 119 -8.20 0.66 4.53
CA SER A 119 -8.17 -0.10 3.27
C SER A 119 -9.51 -0.78 2.99
N ILE A 120 -10.11 -1.45 3.99
CA ILE A 120 -11.46 -2.03 3.88
C ILE A 120 -12.47 -0.95 3.49
N ARG A 121 -12.45 0.20 4.18
CA ARG A 121 -13.35 1.32 3.89
C ARG A 121 -13.25 1.79 2.44
N ARG A 122 -12.03 2.02 1.94
CA ARG A 122 -11.80 2.47 0.55
C ARG A 122 -12.22 1.42 -0.46
N TYR A 123 -11.89 0.15 -0.21
CA TYR A 123 -12.18 -0.93 -1.12
C TYR A 123 -13.68 -1.21 -1.24
N VAL A 124 -14.39 -1.30 -0.10
CA VAL A 124 -15.85 -1.43 -0.07
C VAL A 124 -16.53 -0.28 -0.82
N ALA A 125 -16.09 0.96 -0.61
CA ALA A 125 -16.68 2.12 -1.29
C ALA A 125 -16.55 2.02 -2.82
N ARG A 126 -15.39 1.58 -3.31
CA ARG A 126 -15.16 1.38 -4.76
C ARG A 126 -16.02 0.27 -5.33
N LEU A 127 -16.10 -0.87 -4.64
CA LEU A 127 -16.95 -2.00 -5.08
C LEU A 127 -18.44 -1.66 -5.07
N VAL A 128 -18.90 -0.79 -4.16
CA VAL A 128 -20.27 -0.27 -4.20
C VAL A 128 -20.49 0.61 -5.43
N ALA A 129 -19.56 1.53 -5.72
CA ALA A 129 -19.69 2.47 -6.83
C ALA A 129 -19.77 1.78 -8.21
N VAL A 130 -19.21 0.57 -8.34
CA VAL A 130 -19.25 -0.22 -9.59
C VAL A 130 -20.23 -1.41 -9.52
N GLY A 131 -21.10 -1.46 -8.51
CA GLY A 131 -22.18 -2.45 -8.44
C GLY A 131 -21.79 -3.87 -8.01
N TYR A 132 -20.59 -4.09 -7.45
CA TYR A 132 -20.24 -5.40 -6.88
C TYR A 132 -20.91 -5.63 -5.52
N LEU A 133 -21.10 -4.56 -4.75
CA LEU A 133 -21.72 -4.57 -3.44
C LEU A 133 -22.96 -3.67 -3.44
N VAL A 134 -24.03 -4.10 -2.77
CA VAL A 134 -25.18 -3.24 -2.48
C VAL A 134 -25.24 -2.90 -0.99
N PRO A 135 -25.45 -1.62 -0.62
CA PRO A 135 -25.72 -1.26 0.75
C PRO A 135 -27.11 -1.77 1.15
N LEU A 136 -27.21 -2.42 2.30
CA LEU A 136 -28.48 -2.89 2.85
C LEU A 136 -29.13 -1.82 3.73
N THR A 137 -30.46 -1.87 3.82
CA THR A 137 -31.24 -1.09 4.80
C THR A 137 -30.99 -1.66 6.20
N GLY A 138 -30.73 -0.77 7.17
CA GLY A 138 -30.39 -1.14 8.54
C GLY A 138 -28.91 -0.96 8.89
N ARG A 139 -28.66 -0.69 10.18
CA ARG A 139 -27.32 -0.53 10.75
C ARG A 139 -27.10 -1.54 11.87
N VAL A 140 -25.90 -2.10 11.97
CA VAL A 140 -25.50 -2.96 13.09
C VAL A 140 -24.91 -2.08 14.18
N LYS A 141 -25.46 -2.15 15.39
CA LYS A 141 -24.83 -1.51 16.56
C LYS A 141 -23.52 -2.23 16.85
N VAL A 142 -22.42 -1.48 16.91
CA VAL A 142 -21.13 -2.02 17.32
C VAL A 142 -20.92 -1.63 18.77
N ALA A 143 -20.55 -2.58 19.63
CA ALA A 143 -20.39 -2.36 21.07
C ALA A 143 -19.46 -1.18 21.40
N ALA A 144 -18.40 -1.01 20.60
CA ALA A 144 -17.46 0.10 20.74
C ALA A 144 -18.02 1.49 20.36
N ARG A 145 -19.11 1.55 19.56
CA ARG A 145 -19.77 2.80 19.14
C ARG A 145 -21.29 2.60 19.02
N PRO A 146 -22.01 2.50 20.14
CA PRO A 146 -23.44 2.13 20.16
C PRO A 146 -24.33 3.14 19.43
N ASN A 147 -23.92 4.42 19.35
CA ASN A 147 -24.64 5.49 18.68
C ASN A 147 -24.30 5.65 17.18
N SER A 148 -23.28 4.95 16.66
CA SER A 148 -22.94 4.96 15.23
C SER A 148 -22.98 3.55 14.67
N GLY A 149 -24.18 3.05 14.39
CA GLY A 149 -24.31 1.74 13.77
C GLY A 149 -23.56 1.67 12.42
N GLN A 150 -22.92 0.54 12.14
CA GLN A 150 -22.25 0.31 10.86
C GLN A 150 -23.25 -0.13 9.79
N ARG A 151 -23.11 0.43 8.58
CA ARG A 151 -23.88 0.01 7.41
C ARG A 151 -23.53 -1.44 7.03
N ARG A 152 -24.54 -2.23 6.68
CA ARG A 152 -24.35 -3.57 6.12
C ARG A 152 -24.29 -3.52 4.60
N TYR A 153 -23.57 -4.47 4.03
CA TYR A 153 -23.41 -4.66 2.60
C TYR A 153 -23.72 -6.10 2.25
N ARG A 154 -24.17 -6.32 1.02
CA ARG A 154 -24.32 -7.65 0.43
C ARG A 154 -23.47 -7.72 -0.82
N LEU A 155 -22.74 -8.83 -0.98
CA LEU A 155 -22.10 -9.16 -2.25
C LEU A 155 -23.17 -9.62 -3.25
N VAL A 156 -23.28 -8.91 -4.37
CA VAL A 156 -24.27 -9.21 -5.43
C VAL A 156 -23.63 -9.71 -6.71
N ARG A 157 -22.35 -9.39 -6.93
CA ARG A 157 -21.59 -9.84 -8.08
C ARG A 157 -20.33 -10.58 -7.61
N ASP A 158 -20.41 -11.89 -7.52
CA ASP A 158 -19.25 -12.76 -7.28
C ASP A 158 -18.75 -13.30 -8.62
N THR A 159 -17.60 -12.82 -9.07
CA THR A 159 -17.02 -13.19 -10.36
C THR A 159 -15.95 -14.28 -10.26
N GLY A 160 -15.61 -14.74 -9.05
CA GLY A 160 -14.60 -15.77 -8.85
C GLY A 160 -13.58 -15.45 -7.74
N PRO A 161 -12.53 -16.28 -7.59
CA PRO A 161 -11.60 -16.20 -6.47
C PRO A 161 -10.63 -15.01 -6.53
N ALA A 162 -10.31 -14.49 -7.72
CA ALA A 162 -9.42 -13.36 -7.84
C ALA A 162 -10.16 -12.07 -7.43
N SER A 163 -9.59 -11.31 -6.50
CA SER A 163 -10.16 -10.02 -6.11
C SER A 163 -10.16 -9.02 -7.29
N PRO A 164 -11.23 -8.24 -7.49
CA PRO A 164 -11.22 -7.12 -8.42
C PRO A 164 -10.18 -6.06 -8.02
N LEU A 165 -9.33 -5.66 -8.97
CA LEU A 165 -8.25 -4.70 -8.76
C LEU A 165 -8.74 -3.27 -8.93
N VAL A 166 -8.49 -2.42 -7.95
CA VAL A 166 -8.79 -0.97 -8.04
C VAL A 166 -7.61 -0.26 -8.68
N ARG A 167 -7.83 0.37 -9.83
CA ARG A 167 -6.83 1.20 -10.52
C ARG A 167 -6.81 2.63 -9.97
N ARG A 168 -5.74 3.37 -10.30
CA ARG A 168 -5.53 4.75 -9.83
C ARG A 168 -6.61 5.73 -10.30
N ASP A 169 -7.12 5.51 -11.51
CA ASP A 169 -8.24 6.27 -12.10
C ASP A 169 -9.60 5.97 -11.43
N GLY A 170 -9.66 5.01 -10.51
CA GLY A 170 -10.87 4.60 -9.82
C GLY A 170 -11.67 3.51 -10.53
N SER A 171 -11.26 3.08 -11.72
CA SER A 171 -11.84 1.92 -12.41
C SER A 171 -11.46 0.61 -11.69
N ILE A 172 -12.28 -0.42 -11.89
CA ILE A 172 -12.03 -1.75 -11.36
C ILE A 172 -11.72 -2.71 -12.49
N PHE A 173 -10.59 -3.40 -12.43
CA PHE A 173 -10.29 -4.51 -13.32
C PHE A 173 -10.67 -5.84 -12.67
N ASP A 174 -11.67 -6.50 -13.23
CA ASP A 174 -12.05 -7.86 -12.86
C ASP A 174 -11.12 -8.86 -13.52
N ARG A 175 -10.29 -9.53 -12.70
CA ARG A 175 -9.32 -10.51 -13.18
C ARG A 175 -9.95 -11.85 -13.55
N ASN A 176 -11.11 -12.18 -12.99
CA ASN A 176 -11.80 -13.43 -13.33
C ASN A 176 -12.48 -13.30 -14.71
N LEU A 177 -13.01 -12.11 -15.02
CA LEU A 177 -13.68 -11.83 -16.29
C LEU A 177 -12.75 -11.24 -17.36
N GLY A 178 -11.58 -10.72 -16.98
CA GLY A 178 -10.67 -10.01 -17.88
C GLY A 178 -11.21 -8.65 -18.34
N GLN A 179 -12.12 -8.03 -17.57
CA GLN A 179 -12.86 -6.84 -17.97
C GLN A 179 -12.61 -5.66 -17.03
N THR A 180 -12.69 -4.45 -17.55
CA THR A 180 -12.68 -3.23 -16.74
C THR A 180 -14.11 -2.75 -16.53
N VAL A 181 -14.49 -2.54 -15.27
CA VAL A 181 -15.78 -1.98 -14.85
C VAL A 181 -15.53 -0.57 -14.30
N THR A 182 -16.21 0.40 -14.88
CA THR A 182 -16.26 1.78 -14.39
C THR A 182 -17.59 2.01 -13.68
N ALA A 183 -17.65 3.00 -12.80
CA ALA A 183 -18.93 3.41 -12.24
C ALA A 183 -19.72 4.06 -13.37
N ASP A 184 -20.93 3.56 -13.66
CA ASP A 184 -21.88 4.38 -14.41
C ASP A 184 -22.17 5.61 -13.55
N VAL A 185 -21.96 6.79 -14.14
CA VAL A 185 -22.42 8.04 -13.55
C VAL A 185 -23.95 7.95 -13.56
N GLN A 186 -24.53 7.36 -12.52
CA GLN A 186 -25.95 7.53 -12.26
C GLN A 186 -26.13 9.00 -11.87
N ALA A 187 -26.48 9.79 -12.88
CA ALA A 187 -27.06 11.10 -12.71
C ALA A 187 -28.38 10.93 -11.95
N ASP A 188 -28.37 11.29 -10.67
CA ASP A 188 -29.56 11.65 -9.91
C ASP A 188 -29.55 13.19 -9.74
#